data_AF-A0A918MMW8-F1
#
_entry.id   AF-A0A918MMW8-F1
#
_cell.length_a   1.000
_cell.length_b   1.000
_cell.length_c   1.000
_cell.angle_alpha   90.00
_cell.angle_beta   90.00
_cell.angle_gamma   90.00
#
_symmetry.space_group_name_H-M   'P 1'
#
loop_
_entity.id
_entity.type
_entity.pdbx_description
1 polymer ?
#
loop_
_entity_poly.entity_id
_entity_poly.type
_entity_poly.pdbx_seq_one_letter_code
_entity_poly.pdbx_strand_id
1 'polypeptide(L)' 'MAVFSRIEVINVMNETGLVPLFFSLDLELSKHIIKACYDGGARLLEFTARGDFAHEIFGELNKYAISEYFSPT' A
#
# COMPACT_ATOMS: atom_id res chain seq x y z
N MET A 1 -2.20 14.09 -6.51
CA MET A 1 -0.95 14.64 -5.91
C MET A 1 -0.45 13.61 -4.92
N ALA A 2 0.84 13.28 -4.90
CA ALA A 2 1.37 12.38 -3.87
C ALA A 2 1.33 13.11 -2.51
N VAL A 3 0.79 12.46 -1.49
CA VAL A 3 0.64 13.03 -0.13
C VAL A 3 2.02 13.18 0.54
N PHE A 4 2.95 12.30 0.21
CA PHE A 4 4.31 12.29 0.75
C PHE A 4 5.35 12.65 -0.29
N SER A 5 6.39 13.33 0.15
CA SER A 5 7.60 13.57 -0.62
C SER A 5 8.43 12.28 -0.76
N ARG A 6 9.30 12.25 -1.77
CA ARG A 6 10.22 11.13 -2.00
C ARG A 6 11.13 10.85 -0.81
N ILE A 7 11.56 11.89 -0.08
CA ILE A 7 12.47 11.73 1.06
C ILE A 7 11.75 11.11 2.26
N GLU A 8 10.49 11.48 2.51
CA GLU A 8 9.66 10.86 3.56
C GLU A 8 9.46 9.37 3.26
N VAL A 9 9.13 9.02 2.03
CA VAL A 9 8.97 7.62 1.59
C VAL A 9 10.26 6.82 1.82
N ILE A 10 11.42 7.37 1.43
CA ILE A 10 12.72 6.71 1.62
C ILE A 10 13.05 6.52 3.11
N ASN A 11 12.75 7.52 3.95
CA ASN A 11 12.98 7.41 5.39
C ASN A 11 12.12 6.30 6.00
N VAL A 12 10.84 6.21 5.62
CA VAL A 12 9.96 5.11 6.07
C VAL A 12 10.48 3.75 5.62
N MET A 13 11.00 3.62 4.39
CA MET A 13 11.63 2.37 3.92
C MET A 13 12.82 1.98 4.81
N ASN A 14 13.68 2.93 5.14
CA ASN A 14 14.86 2.70 6.00
C ASN A 14 14.46 2.35 7.45
N GLU A 15 13.51 3.08 8.03
CA GLU A 15 13.04 2.86 9.41
C GLU A 15 12.30 1.53 9.57
N THR A 16 11.47 1.17 8.58
CA THR A 16 10.74 -0.11 8.58
C THR A 16 11.69 -1.28 8.34
N GLY A 17 12.76 -1.10 7.54
CA GLY A 17 13.74 -2.13 7.21
C GLY A 17 13.22 -3.23 6.27
N LEU A 18 11.97 -3.11 5.81
CA LEU A 18 11.30 -4.06 4.92
C LEU A 18 10.33 -3.31 4.00
N VAL A 19 10.23 -3.75 2.74
CA VAL A 19 9.24 -3.28 1.77
C VAL A 19 8.47 -4.50 1.27
N PRO A 20 7.29 -4.80 1.84
CA PRO A 20 6.43 -5.88 1.37
C PRO A 20 5.97 -5.61 -0.06
N LEU A 21 6.30 -6.50 -0.97
CA LEU A 21 5.89 -6.47 -2.36
C LEU A 21 4.88 -7.59 -2.61
N PHE A 22 3.75 -7.27 -3.24
CA PHE A 22 2.74 -8.26 -3.59
C PHE A 22 1.99 -7.92 -4.88
N PHE A 23 1.26 -8.92 -5.38
CA PHE A 23 0.30 -8.77 -6.47
C PHE A 23 -0.82 -9.80 -6.31
N SER A 24 -2.07 -9.36 -6.49
CA SER A 24 -3.27 -10.20 -6.56
C SER A 24 -4.36 -9.45 -7.33
N LEU A 25 -5.17 -10.16 -8.11
CA LEU A 25 -6.38 -9.61 -8.75
C LEU A 25 -7.62 -9.73 -7.87
N ASP A 26 -7.54 -10.50 -6.78
CA ASP A 26 -8.59 -10.57 -5.78
C ASP A 26 -8.47 -9.36 -4.85
N LEU A 27 -9.45 -8.47 -4.92
CA LEU A 27 -9.50 -7.23 -4.13
C LEU A 27 -9.60 -7.50 -2.63
N GLU A 28 -10.40 -8.49 -2.21
CA GLU A 28 -10.60 -8.79 -0.79
C GLU A 28 -9.35 -9.42 -0.19
N LEU A 29 -8.72 -10.36 -0.90
CA LEU A 29 -7.41 -10.86 -0.52
C LEU A 29 -6.38 -9.73 -0.41
N SER A 30 -6.38 -8.80 -1.35
CA SER A 30 -5.44 -7.68 -1.35
C SER A 30 -5.63 -6.74 -0.17
N LYS A 31 -6.88 -6.45 0.25
CA LYS A 31 -7.17 -5.70 1.48
C LYS A 31 -6.66 -6.44 2.72
N HIS A 32 -6.86 -7.76 2.80
CA HIS A 32 -6.33 -8.56 3.90
C HIS A 32 -4.80 -8.53 3.96
N ILE A 33 -4.11 -8.57 2.82
CA ILE A 33 -2.65 -8.44 2.77
C ILE A 33 -2.22 -7.07 3.32
N ILE A 34 -2.84 -5.98 2.85
CA ILE A 34 -2.54 -4.62 3.34
C ILE A 34 -2.74 -4.54 4.86
N LYS A 35 -3.88 -5.02 5.35
CA LYS A 35 -4.19 -5.02 6.79
C LYS A 35 -3.16 -5.82 7.58
N ALA A 36 -2.84 -7.03 7.14
CA ALA A 36 -1.87 -7.89 7.84
C ALA A 36 -0.48 -7.24 7.90
N CYS A 37 -0.02 -6.61 6.81
CA CYS A 37 1.24 -5.88 6.81
C CYS A 37 1.20 -4.64 7.73
N TYR A 38 0.09 -3.89 7.71
CA TYR A 38 -0.08 -2.71 8.55
C TYR A 38 -0.09 -3.06 10.05
N ASP A 39 -0.85 -4.11 10.42
CA ASP A 39 -0.91 -4.67 11.77
C ASP A 39 0.47 -5.22 12.19
N GLY A 40 1.24 -5.76 11.24
CA GLY A 40 2.63 -6.18 11.41
C GLY A 40 3.65 -5.05 11.50
N GLY A 41 3.22 -3.78 11.43
CA GLY A 41 4.07 -2.61 11.61
C GLY A 41 4.60 -1.98 10.31
N ALA A 42 4.31 -2.55 9.13
CA ALA A 42 4.69 -1.94 7.87
C ALA A 42 3.93 -0.63 7.64
N ARG A 43 4.61 0.39 7.09
CA ARG A 43 4.01 1.69 6.72
C ARG A 43 4.12 2.00 5.24
N LEU A 44 4.71 1.08 4.49
CA LEU A 44 4.85 1.14 3.05
C LEU A 44 4.67 -0.26 2.48
N LEU A 45 3.93 -0.35 1.38
CA LEU A 45 3.76 -1.58 0.61
C LEU A 45 3.93 -1.26 -0.88
N GLU A 46 4.45 -2.23 -1.63
CA GLU A 46 4.53 -2.17 -3.08
C GLU A 46 3.49 -3.12 -3.69
N PHE A 47 2.61 -2.58 -4.53
CA PHE A 47 1.72 -3.37 -5.38
C PHE A 47 2.31 -3.40 -6.79
N THR A 48 2.64 -4.60 -7.28
CA THR A 48 3.22 -4.73 -8.63
C THR A 48 2.13 -4.64 -9.68
N ALA A 49 2.31 -3.76 -10.67
CA ALA A 49 1.44 -3.67 -11.85
C ALA A 49 1.68 -4.87 -12.80
N ARG A 50 1.18 -6.05 -12.40
CA ARG A 50 1.29 -7.30 -13.14
C ARG A 50 -0.11 -7.74 -13.58
N GLY A 51 -0.27 -8.26 -14.79
CA GLY A 51 -1.57 -8.77 -15.27
C GLY A 51 -2.55 -7.68 -15.74
N ASP A 52 -3.60 -8.13 -16.41
CA ASP A 52 -4.62 -7.25 -17.00
C ASP A 52 -5.41 -6.52 -15.91
N PHE A 53 -5.71 -5.24 -16.15
CA PHE A 53 -6.50 -4.39 -15.25
C PHE A 53 -5.95 -4.22 -13.81
N ALA A 54 -4.68 -4.52 -13.57
CA ALA A 54 -4.04 -4.36 -12.25
C ALA A 54 -4.14 -2.93 -11.68
N HIS A 55 -4.19 -1.92 -12.55
CA HIS A 55 -4.36 -0.52 -12.17
C HIS A 55 -5.74 -0.23 -11.57
N GLU A 56 -6.78 -0.99 -11.93
CA GLU A 56 -8.12 -0.85 -11.34
C GLU A 56 -8.12 -1.38 -9.91
N ILE A 57 -7.51 -2.56 -9.69
CA ILE A 57 -7.30 -3.11 -8.34
C ILE A 57 -6.48 -2.14 -7.49
N PHE A 58 -5.37 -1.63 -8.02
CA PHE A 58 -4.58 -0.62 -7.32
C PHE A 58 -5.39 0.64 -6.96
N GLY A 59 -6.26 1.10 -7.87
CA GLY A 59 -7.16 2.23 -7.62
C GLY A 59 -8.09 2.01 -6.43
N GLU A 60 -8.71 0.83 -6.35
CA GLU A 60 -9.58 0.45 -5.23
C GLU A 60 -8.78 0.28 -3.92
N LEU A 61 -7.58 -0.30 -3.98
CA LEU A 61 -6.71 -0.43 -2.81
C LEU A 61 -6.23 0.93 -2.30
N ASN A 62 -5.95 1.89 -3.17
CA ASN A 62 -5.57 3.24 -2.78
C ASN A 62 -6.72 3.96 -2.05
N LYS A 63 -7.96 3.86 -2.57
CA LYS A 63 -9.15 4.40 -1.89
C LYS A 63 -9.35 3.76 -0.51
N TYR A 64 -9.23 2.43 -0.43
CA TYR A 64 -9.29 1.69 0.84
C TYR A 64 -8.22 2.17 1.82
N ALA A 65 -6.96 2.29 1.36
CA ALA A 65 -5.87 2.74 2.22
C ALA A 65 -6.11 4.15 2.76
N ILE A 66 -6.55 5.10 1.91
CA ILE A 66 -6.91 6.46 2.32
C ILE A 66 -8.02 6.44 3.37
N SER A 67 -9.07 5.65 3.17
CA SER A 67 -10.20 5.56 4.11
C SER A 67 -9.80 5.03 5.49
N GLU A 68 -8.97 3.99 5.53
CA GLU A 68 -8.69 3.26 6.77
C GLU A 68 -7.47 3.78 7.54
N TYR A 69 -6.46 4.30 6.84
CA TYR A 69 -5.14 4.58 7.44
C TYR A 69 -4.72 6.04 7.34
N PHE A 70 -5.46 6.87 6.61
CA PHE A 70 -5.20 8.30 6.51
C PHE A 70 -6.34 9.09 7.14
N SER A 71 -6.08 9.63 8.33
CA SER A 71 -6.97 10.66 8.90
C SER A 71 -6.65 12.00 8.24
N PRO A 72 -7.66 12.78 7.79
CA PRO A 72 -7.43 14.17 7.44
C PRO A 72 -7.14 14.94 8.73
N THR A 73 -5.87 15.20 9.01
CA THR A 73 -5.46 16.29 9.91
C THR A 73 -5.60 17.62 9.19
#